data_AF-A0A6J8EDR0-F1
#
_entry.id   AF-A0A6J8EDR0-F1
#
_cell.length_a   1.000
_cell.length_b   1.000
_cell.length_c   1.000
_cell.angle_alpha   90.00
_cell.angle_beta   90.00
_cell.angle_gamma   90.00
#
_symmetry.space_group_name_H-M   'P 1'
#
loop_
_entity.id
_entity.type
_entity.pdbx_description
1 polymer ?
#
loop_
_entity_poly.entity_id
_entity_poly.type
_entity_poly.pdbx_seq_one_letter_code
_entity_poly.pdbx_strand_id
1 'polypeptide(L)'
;MKSAFCDAGLCVSILGKSLEALLAEHVNVVSNACYIYKPPSTYKERIVFFTTNCFHHKERRNMSEIIHGEMNCDRCEMVHCFPEPIRKQVVEILKTGQVSKELLRNEDILLYLEVSCMSRALKMACEEKLLESIEVTSSLDALQIAEKYELSLLKREAIELITEHFQNLWDKDAFLYLHEHSLESLCQFENVVKHEDIFRALEKWLDWNREGRMTIYCKLLNAVQKQRSPRKDSVTEKTYQVYHAMIMSSAKPKSSIVAAVFNCDGDLVCLRDLFKSNDIKDKFSVACAQRDETEAPYVYIASGKHVVRYDPVLLKYENCHTLNYQRSDCSLVVLGDFIYALGGHHNGNNVLEIEELDTKHHRNKLSVKKSWKTIAQLPDNVKLSFAPCTAYNDKIYIVAELLNDKNQESTGVLTFDPNEKSVEFVADFPKKCSDCRAVLHNSKLFIASSEGYFLQFDIETNLFAFCTDLPTKGNHFGMYAARNKIYVVGSSASDNDIDRFEKAEYDIQTNSWKRGRELPCNLPIYGSCDIKVPSYTRLIPFNDSR
;
A
#
# COMPACT_ATOMS: atom_id res chain seq x y z
N MET A 1 -6.75 10.34 25.84
CA MET A 1 -5.44 11.04 25.88
C MET A 1 -4.33 10.09 26.31
N LYS A 2 -4.14 9.00 25.55
CA LYS A 2 -3.12 7.96 25.76
C LYS A 2 -2.73 7.43 24.38
N SER A 3 -1.97 8.19 23.60
CA SER A 3 -1.40 7.75 22.32
C SER A 3 -0.56 8.87 21.69
N ALA A 4 0.57 9.25 22.27
CA ALA A 4 1.52 10.16 21.62
C ALA A 4 2.89 10.17 22.33
N PHE A 5 3.53 9.02 22.53
CA PHE A 5 4.93 8.95 22.98
C PHE A 5 5.57 7.64 22.49
N CYS A 6 5.69 7.50 21.17
CA CYS A 6 6.57 6.53 20.54
C CYS A 6 7.23 7.24 19.36
N ASP A 7 8.15 8.16 19.64
CA ASP A 7 9.15 8.69 18.70
C ASP A 7 10.16 9.52 19.50
N ALA A 8 10.92 8.82 20.35
CA ALA A 8 12.17 9.30 20.89
C ALA A 8 12.92 8.06 21.38
N GLY A 9 13.94 7.64 20.65
CA GLY A 9 14.89 6.64 21.12
C GLY A 9 15.62 7.19 22.35
N LEU A 10 15.05 6.95 23.54
CA LEU A 10 15.67 7.21 24.82
C LEU A 10 15.80 5.88 25.56
N CYS A 11 16.93 5.19 25.33
CA CYS A 11 17.39 4.14 26.24
C CYS A 11 17.75 4.80 27.57
N VAL A 12 16.82 4.77 28.51
CA VAL A 12 17.07 5.14 29.90
C VAL A 12 17.24 3.84 30.69
N SER A 13 18.49 3.42 30.89
CA SER A 13 18.80 2.36 31.86
C SER A 13 18.74 2.94 33.28
N ILE A 14 17.67 2.67 34.03
CA ILE A 14 17.59 2.98 35.46
C ILE A 14 17.54 1.67 36.26
N LEU A 15 18.56 1.47 37.09
CA LEU A 15 18.58 0.45 38.13
C LEU A 15 17.48 0.73 39.16
N GLY A 16 16.36 -0.01 39.07
CA GLY A 16 15.66 -0.51 40.26
C GLY A 16 14.65 0.38 40.98
N LYS A 17 13.89 1.26 40.31
CA LYS A 17 12.65 1.83 40.90
C LYS A 17 11.51 1.90 39.88
N SER A 18 10.29 1.59 40.32
CA SER A 18 9.09 1.52 39.47
C SER A 18 8.58 2.92 39.07
N LEU A 19 8.03 2.98 37.85
CA LEU A 19 7.50 4.19 37.19
C LEU A 19 6.41 4.92 37.99
N GLU A 20 5.73 4.22 38.90
CA GLU A 20 4.63 4.76 39.73
C GLU A 20 5.11 5.74 40.80
N ALA A 21 6.38 5.66 41.23
CA ALA A 21 6.91 6.59 42.24
C ALA A 21 7.22 7.99 41.68
N LEU A 22 7.34 8.15 40.36
CA LEU A 22 7.64 9.43 39.70
C LEU A 22 6.38 10.27 39.41
N LEU A 23 5.19 9.68 39.48
CA LEU A 23 3.93 10.35 39.16
C LEU A 23 3.29 11.11 40.35
N ALA A 24 3.88 11.00 41.56
CA ALA A 24 3.34 11.62 42.77
C ALA A 24 3.92 13.02 43.08
N GLU A 25 4.97 13.45 42.37
CA GLU A 25 5.49 14.82 42.46
C GLU A 25 5.20 15.53 41.14
N HIS A 26 4.68 16.76 41.21
CA HIS A 26 4.29 17.57 40.05
C HIS A 26 5.49 17.84 39.12
N VAL A 27 5.75 16.94 38.16
CA VAL A 27 6.77 17.11 37.13
C VAL A 27 6.08 17.29 35.77
N ASN A 28 6.10 18.51 35.25
CA ASN A 28 5.82 18.78 33.84
C ASN A 28 7.03 18.31 33.02
N VAL A 29 6.85 17.24 32.24
CA VAL A 29 7.85 16.76 31.30
C VAL A 29 7.79 17.61 30.03
N VAL A 30 8.75 18.52 29.88
CA VAL A 30 9.06 19.20 28.62
C VAL A 30 10.32 18.57 28.06
N SER A 31 10.27 18.20 26.79
CA SER A 31 11.31 17.51 26.01
C SER A 31 12.71 18.18 26.09
N ASN A 32 13.75 17.33 26.05
CA ASN A 32 15.19 17.62 25.94
C ASN A 32 15.93 18.02 27.23
N ALA A 33 16.10 17.08 28.16
CA ALA A 33 17.08 17.18 29.24
C ALA A 33 17.80 15.84 29.49
N CYS A 34 19.13 15.85 29.53
CA CYS A 34 19.93 14.76 30.10
C CYS A 34 20.10 15.00 31.61
N TYR A 35 19.83 13.99 32.43
CA TYR A 35 19.99 14.04 33.88
C TYR A 35 21.12 13.10 34.32
N ILE A 36 22.07 13.59 35.12
CA ILE A 36 22.99 12.75 35.90
C ILE A 36 22.65 12.97 37.37
N TYR A 37 22.17 11.92 38.03
CA TYR A 37 21.85 11.94 39.46
C TYR A 37 23.05 11.42 40.26
N LYS A 38 23.54 12.18 41.24
CA LYS A 38 24.49 11.68 42.26
C LYS A 38 23.76 11.65 43.61
N PRO A 39 23.85 10.55 44.39
CA PRO A 39 23.14 10.47 45.67
C PRO A 39 23.76 11.41 46.71
N PRO A 40 22.98 11.93 47.67
CA PRO A 40 23.40 13.05 48.51
C PRO A 40 24.36 12.58 49.60
N SER A 41 25.57 13.13 49.62
CA SER A 41 26.38 13.24 50.83
C SER A 41 26.70 14.71 51.06
N THR A 42 25.91 15.31 51.96
CA THR A 42 26.24 16.48 52.79
C THR A 42 27.32 17.42 52.22
N TYR A 43 26.91 18.41 51.44
CA TYR A 43 27.25 19.85 51.56
C TYR A 43 26.49 20.60 50.45
N LYS A 44 26.14 21.87 50.71
CA LYS A 44 25.29 22.70 49.84
C LYS A 44 25.90 22.85 48.43
N GLU A 45 25.33 22.21 47.42
CA GLU A 45 25.60 22.51 46.00
C GLU A 45 24.28 22.88 45.30
N ARG A 46 24.31 24.01 44.58
CA ARG A 46 23.15 24.56 43.87
C ARG A 46 23.04 23.88 42.50
N ILE A 47 21.89 23.25 42.26
CA ILE A 47 21.50 22.68 40.96
C ILE A 47 21.36 23.82 39.95
N VAL A 48 22.05 23.75 38.80
CA VAL A 48 21.85 24.66 37.68
C VAL A 48 21.29 23.87 36.50
N PHE A 49 20.14 24.33 35.98
CA PHE A 49 19.42 23.74 34.86
C PHE A 49 19.82 24.41 33.54
N PHE A 50 19.92 23.63 32.47
CA PHE A 50 19.81 24.16 31.11
C PHE A 50 18.45 23.76 30.52
N THR A 51 17.64 24.76 30.16
CA THR A 51 16.52 24.59 29.23
C THR A 51 16.55 25.74 28.23
N THR A 52 16.40 25.44 26.94
CA THR A 52 16.36 26.44 25.85
C THR A 52 14.97 27.04 25.64
N ASN A 53 13.94 26.68 26.42
CA ASN A 53 12.56 27.10 26.17
C ASN A 53 12.04 28.28 27.03
N CYS A 54 12.90 29.08 27.64
CA CYS A 54 12.50 30.30 28.36
C CYS A 54 12.76 31.61 27.58
N PHE A 55 12.81 31.58 26.24
CA PHE A 55 12.82 32.80 25.42
C PHE A 55 11.45 33.16 24.86
N HIS A 56 10.43 33.22 25.73
CA HIS A 56 9.27 34.06 25.44
C HIS A 56 8.76 34.77 26.70
N HIS A 57 8.78 36.10 26.58
CA HIS A 57 8.15 37.12 27.41
C HIS A 57 8.83 37.56 28.72
N LYS A 58 9.27 38.83 28.65
CA LYS A 58 9.45 39.80 29.73
C LYS A 58 10.59 39.52 30.73
N GLU A 59 11.81 39.61 30.24
CA GLU A 59 12.90 40.33 30.92
C GLU A 59 14.06 40.54 29.94
N ARG A 60 13.92 41.54 29.05
CA ARG A 60 15.08 42.19 28.42
C ARG A 60 15.77 43.05 29.50
N ARG A 61 16.45 42.41 30.46
CA ARG A 61 17.47 43.11 31.25
C ARG A 61 18.81 42.85 30.60
N ASN A 62 19.29 43.87 29.91
CA ASN A 62 20.67 44.16 29.53
C ASN A 62 21.68 42.99 29.65
N MET A 63 21.88 42.24 28.56
CA MET A 63 23.09 41.43 28.37
C MET A 63 24.38 42.28 28.41
N SER A 64 24.28 43.62 28.35
CA SER A 64 25.41 44.54 28.51
C SER A 64 25.88 44.73 29.96
N GLU A 65 25.06 44.41 30.97
CA GLU A 65 25.44 44.59 32.39
C GLU A 65 26.13 43.37 33.01
N ILE A 66 26.11 42.22 32.34
CA ILE A 66 26.86 41.01 32.77
C ILE A 66 28.32 41.04 32.26
N ILE A 67 28.72 42.08 31.51
CA ILE A 67 30.04 42.18 30.86
C ILE A 67 31.14 42.72 31.81
N HIS A 68 30.82 43.16 33.04
CA HIS A 68 31.82 43.83 33.92
C HIS A 68 32.12 43.11 35.25
N GLY A 69 31.52 41.95 35.52
CA GLY A 69 32.05 41.03 36.52
C GLY A 69 32.84 39.97 35.80
N GLU A 70 34.15 39.84 36.08
CA GLU A 70 34.95 38.72 35.61
C GLU A 70 34.19 37.42 35.87
N MET A 71 33.56 36.86 34.83
CA MET A 71 33.14 35.47 34.83
C MET A 71 34.43 34.68 34.87
N ASN A 72 34.89 34.38 36.09
CA ASN A 72 35.84 33.31 36.35
C ASN A 72 35.17 32.02 35.87
N CYS A 73 35.31 31.74 34.57
CA CYS A 73 34.75 30.59 33.89
C CYS A 73 35.20 29.27 34.55
N ASP A 74 36.30 29.30 35.29
CA ASP A 74 36.83 28.21 36.12
C ASP A 74 35.95 27.83 37.32
N ARG A 75 34.87 28.58 37.61
CA ARG A 75 33.90 28.25 38.68
C ARG A 75 32.53 27.83 38.18
N CYS A 76 32.32 27.74 36.87
CA CYS A 76 31.07 27.23 36.34
C CYS A 76 31.13 25.69 36.37
N GLU A 77 30.58 25.07 37.42
CA GLU A 77 30.58 23.61 37.61
C GLU A 77 30.08 22.84 36.37
N MET A 78 29.18 23.44 35.58
CA MET A 78 28.66 22.86 34.34
C MET A 78 29.70 22.72 33.22
N VAL A 79 30.71 23.60 33.18
CA VAL A 79 31.75 23.60 32.14
C VAL A 79 32.76 22.47 32.37
N HIS A 80 32.93 22.01 33.61
CA HIS A 80 33.82 20.90 33.97
C HIS A 80 33.28 19.52 33.62
N CYS A 81 31.99 19.40 33.30
CA CYS A 81 31.37 18.15 32.86
C CYS A 81 31.69 17.80 31.40
N PHE A 82 32.20 18.76 30.61
CA PHE A 82 32.56 18.53 29.22
C PHE A 82 33.98 17.99 29.07
N PRO A 83 34.24 17.10 28.09
CA PRO A 83 35.59 16.73 27.69
C PRO A 83 36.46 17.97 27.45
N GLU A 84 37.74 17.88 27.77
CA GLU A 84 38.69 19.01 27.67
C GLU A 84 38.62 19.84 26.36
N PRO A 85 38.52 19.23 25.15
CA PRO A 85 38.43 19.99 23.89
C PRO A 85 37.12 20.79 23.77
N ILE A 86 36.00 20.24 24.23
CA ILE A 86 34.70 20.92 24.25
C ILE A 86 34.73 22.06 25.25
N ARG A 87 35.26 21.79 26.45
CA ARG A 87 35.36 22.75 27.53
C ARG A 87 36.12 24.01 27.10
N LYS A 88 37.28 23.84 26.46
CA LYS A 88 38.09 24.96 25.95
C LYS A 88 37.31 25.82 24.96
N GLN A 89 36.59 25.19 24.02
CA GLN A 89 35.81 25.91 23.03
C GLN A 89 34.63 26.68 23.63
N VAL A 90 33.93 26.06 24.58
CA VAL A 90 32.80 26.71 25.29
C VAL A 90 33.30 27.91 26.09
N VAL A 91 34.42 27.77 26.81
CA VAL A 91 35.07 28.89 27.54
C VAL A 91 35.43 30.03 26.57
N GLU A 92 35.99 29.71 25.41
CA GLU A 92 36.41 30.70 24.42
C GLU A 92 35.21 31.46 23.84
N ILE A 93 34.13 30.76 23.50
CA ILE A 93 32.88 31.37 23.02
C ILE A 93 32.28 32.28 24.10
N LEU A 94 32.30 31.86 25.38
CA LEU A 94 31.79 32.68 26.49
C LEU A 94 32.63 33.94 26.73
N LYS A 95 33.94 33.88 26.50
CA LYS A 95 34.85 35.03 26.67
C LYS A 95 34.80 36.01 25.51
N THR A 96 34.76 35.51 24.28
CA THR A 96 34.99 36.33 23.07
C THR A 96 33.75 36.49 22.18
N GLY A 97 32.74 35.64 22.38
CA GLY A 97 31.60 35.51 21.46
C GLY A 97 31.93 34.82 20.14
N GLN A 98 33.17 34.36 19.94
CA GLN A 98 33.65 33.78 18.69
C GLN A 98 34.05 32.31 18.84
N VAL A 99 33.97 31.58 17.72
CA VAL A 99 34.34 30.16 17.64
C VAL A 99 35.81 30.08 17.19
N SER A 100 36.67 29.51 18.01
CA SER A 100 38.06 29.23 17.60
C SER A 100 38.09 28.05 16.63
N LYS A 101 38.63 28.28 15.42
CA LYS A 101 38.80 27.22 14.41
C LYS A 101 39.89 26.22 14.78
N GLU A 102 40.88 26.63 15.58
CA GLU A 102 42.01 25.77 15.99
C GLU A 102 41.59 24.68 16.97
N LEU A 103 40.59 24.97 17.80
CA LEU A 103 40.06 24.03 18.78
C LEU A 103 39.03 23.07 18.17
N LEU A 104 38.45 23.39 17.00
CA LEU A 104 37.40 22.60 16.37
C LEU A 104 37.98 21.40 15.60
N ARG A 105 38.30 20.32 16.33
CA ARG A 105 38.85 19.08 15.76
C ARG A 105 37.78 18.22 15.10
N ASN A 106 38.11 17.60 13.96
CA ASN A 106 37.19 16.72 13.22
C ASN A 106 36.73 15.52 14.05
N GLU A 107 37.62 14.93 14.85
CA GLU A 107 37.34 13.75 15.70
C GLU A 107 36.29 14.03 16.79
N ASP A 108 36.14 15.29 17.21
CA ASP A 108 35.23 15.71 18.29
C ASP A 108 33.96 16.39 17.76
N ILE A 109 33.74 16.42 16.44
CA ILE A 109 32.69 17.25 15.83
C ILE A 109 31.28 16.90 16.31
N LEU A 110 31.01 15.62 16.58
CA LEU A 110 29.74 15.16 17.15
C LEU A 110 29.53 15.68 18.57
N LEU A 111 30.59 15.72 19.39
CA LEU A 111 30.54 16.30 20.73
C LEU A 111 30.27 17.81 20.66
N TYR A 112 30.88 18.53 19.71
CA TYR A 112 30.60 19.95 19.50
C TYR A 112 29.16 20.20 19.07
N LEU A 113 28.59 19.32 18.24
CA LEU A 113 27.19 19.38 17.83
C LEU A 113 26.22 19.13 18.99
N GLU A 114 26.53 18.24 19.94
CA GLU A 114 25.72 18.02 21.15
C GLU A 114 25.57 19.28 22.01
N VAL A 115 26.58 20.15 22.03
CA VAL A 115 26.56 21.41 22.80
C VAL A 115 26.22 22.64 21.96
N SER A 116 25.98 22.47 20.66
CA SER A 116 25.77 23.57 19.71
C SER A 116 24.49 24.37 19.93
N CYS A 117 23.55 23.86 20.75
CA CYS A 117 22.34 24.59 21.16
C CYS A 117 22.65 25.91 21.90
N MET A 118 23.87 26.03 22.45
CA MET A 118 24.33 27.23 23.16
C MET A 118 24.83 28.32 22.21
N SER A 119 25.19 27.98 20.95
CA SER A 119 25.77 28.93 20.00
C SER A 119 25.50 28.55 18.55
N ARG A 120 24.75 29.42 17.85
CA ARG A 120 24.53 29.31 16.41
C ARG A 120 25.83 29.35 15.61
N ALA A 121 26.82 30.13 16.05
CA ALA A 121 28.12 30.21 15.40
C ALA A 121 28.88 28.88 15.49
N LEU A 122 28.79 28.16 16.62
CA LEU A 122 29.40 26.85 16.78
C LEU A 122 28.75 25.83 15.85
N LYS A 123 27.41 25.85 15.76
CA LYS A 123 26.64 25.00 14.84
C LYS A 123 27.07 25.23 13.37
N MET A 124 27.18 26.48 12.94
CA MET A 124 27.64 26.83 11.59
C MET A 124 29.08 26.36 11.31
N ALA A 125 29.99 26.54 12.27
CA ALA A 125 31.38 26.12 12.09
C ALA A 125 31.53 24.58 12.03
N CYS A 126 30.72 23.85 12.79
CA CYS A 126 30.65 22.38 12.68
C CYS A 126 30.10 21.96 11.32
N GLU A 127 29.08 22.66 10.81
CA GLU A 127 28.50 22.39 9.49
C GLU A 127 29.52 22.62 8.36
N GLU A 128 30.27 23.72 8.38
CA GLU A 128 31.35 23.99 7.42
C GLU A 128 32.41 22.87 7.41
N LYS A 129 32.82 22.41 8.58
CA LYS A 129 33.83 21.33 8.71
C LYS A 129 33.33 19.97 8.20
N LEU A 130 32.06 19.66 8.44
CA LEU A 130 31.44 18.45 7.90
C LEU A 130 31.31 18.53 6.37
N LEU A 131 31.02 19.70 5.81
CA LEU A 131 30.98 19.91 4.37
C LEU A 131 32.35 19.78 3.71
N GLU A 132 33.44 20.17 4.38
CA GLU A 132 34.81 19.99 3.88
C GLU A 132 35.26 18.51 3.83
N SER A 133 34.60 17.63 4.59
CA SER A 133 35.03 16.24 4.80
C SER A 133 34.04 15.18 4.33
N ILE A 134 32.89 15.59 3.76
CA ILE A 134 31.87 14.66 3.28
C ILE A 134 32.39 13.87 2.09
N GLU A 135 32.18 12.55 2.12
CA GLU A 135 32.51 11.63 1.04
C GLU A 135 31.25 10.88 0.59
N VAL A 136 31.29 10.30 -0.60
CA VAL A 136 30.18 9.48 -1.12
C VAL A 136 29.83 8.34 -0.15
N THR A 137 30.84 7.70 0.45
CA THR A 137 30.70 6.57 1.37
C THR A 137 30.06 6.96 2.70
N SER A 138 30.31 8.18 3.19
CA SER A 138 29.81 8.72 4.46
C SER A 138 28.56 9.59 4.32
N SER A 139 28.11 9.87 3.09
CA SER A 139 26.95 10.73 2.80
C SER A 139 25.65 10.32 3.51
N LEU A 140 25.38 9.02 3.67
CA LEU A 140 24.21 8.51 4.41
C LEU A 140 24.27 8.83 5.92
N ASP A 141 25.46 8.75 6.51
CA ASP A 141 25.68 9.07 7.92
C ASP A 141 25.67 10.59 8.12
N ALA A 142 26.26 11.34 7.18
CA ALA A 142 26.21 12.80 7.15
C ALA A 142 24.76 13.33 7.08
N LEU A 143 23.89 12.67 6.31
CA LEU A 143 22.47 13.00 6.25
C LEU A 143 21.78 12.79 7.61
N GLN A 144 22.05 11.67 8.29
CA GLN A 144 21.50 11.40 9.61
C GLN A 144 21.97 12.42 10.65
N ILE A 145 23.27 12.79 10.62
CA ILE A 145 23.82 13.85 11.47
C ILE A 145 23.13 15.18 11.17
N ALA A 146 22.98 15.51 9.89
CA ALA A 146 22.34 16.75 9.47
C ALA A 146 20.88 16.84 9.93
N GLU A 147 20.13 15.74 9.92
CA GLU A 147 18.76 15.71 10.44
C GLU A 147 18.72 15.82 11.96
N LYS A 148 19.56 15.06 12.68
CA LYS A 148 19.61 15.06 14.14
C LYS A 148 19.93 16.45 14.72
N TYR A 149 20.84 17.19 14.07
CA TYR A 149 21.29 18.49 14.54
C TYR A 149 20.75 19.66 13.71
N GLU A 150 19.82 19.44 12.79
CA GLU A 150 19.20 20.45 11.90
C GLU A 150 20.25 21.30 11.13
N LEU A 151 21.17 20.64 10.41
CA LEU A 151 22.21 21.24 9.57
C LEU A 151 21.74 21.31 8.11
N SER A 152 21.18 22.45 7.69
CA SER A 152 20.48 22.59 6.41
C SER A 152 21.39 22.49 5.17
N LEU A 153 22.61 23.04 5.23
CA LEU A 153 23.56 22.99 4.12
C LEU A 153 24.13 21.58 3.97
N LEU A 154 24.51 20.94 5.08
CA LEU A 154 25.00 19.56 5.06
C LEU A 154 23.91 18.59 4.57
N LYS A 155 22.65 18.80 5.00
CA LYS A 155 21.51 18.02 4.52
C LYS A 155 21.36 18.09 3.00
N ARG A 156 21.46 19.30 2.43
CA ARG A 156 21.34 19.51 0.97
C ARG A 156 22.45 18.80 0.22
N GLU A 157 23.70 19.00 0.62
CA GLU A 157 24.87 18.39 -0.03
C GLU A 157 24.84 16.86 0.06
N ALA A 158 24.49 16.32 1.24
CA ALA A 158 24.37 14.88 1.43
C ALA A 158 23.28 14.27 0.53
N ILE A 159 22.11 14.91 0.40
CA ILE A 159 21.04 14.46 -0.49
C ILE A 159 21.47 14.50 -1.97
N GLU A 160 22.17 15.55 -2.40
CA GLU A 160 22.71 15.67 -3.76
C GLU A 160 23.69 14.50 -4.05
N LEU A 161 24.67 14.26 -3.18
CA LEU A 161 25.62 13.14 -3.30
C LEU A 161 24.97 11.75 -3.27
N ILE A 162 24.01 11.54 -2.36
CA ILE A 162 23.28 10.26 -2.27
C ILE A 162 22.49 10.02 -3.56
N THR A 163 21.90 11.07 -4.12
CA THR A 163 21.13 10.97 -5.36
C THR A 163 22.04 10.62 -6.55
N GLU A 164 23.21 11.25 -6.66
CA GLU A 164 24.17 10.98 -7.73
C GLU A 164 24.76 9.57 -7.70
N HIS A 165 24.97 9.03 -6.50
CA HIS A 165 25.57 7.71 -6.29
C HIS A 165 24.60 6.68 -5.72
N PHE A 166 23.29 6.87 -5.93
CA PHE A 166 22.24 6.09 -5.28
C PHE A 166 22.44 4.59 -5.41
N GLN A 167 22.77 4.11 -6.61
CA GLN A 167 23.00 2.69 -6.91
C GLN A 167 24.03 2.01 -6.01
N ASN A 168 25.01 2.76 -5.50
CA ASN A 168 26.09 2.24 -4.65
C ASN A 168 25.78 2.38 -3.15
N LEU A 169 24.70 3.08 -2.80
CA LEU A 169 24.42 3.50 -1.43
C LEU A 169 23.14 2.90 -0.86
N TRP A 170 22.09 2.70 -1.68
CA TRP A 170 20.79 2.24 -1.17
C TRP A 170 20.84 0.84 -0.54
N ASP A 171 21.77 -0.01 -0.97
CA ASP A 171 21.95 -1.34 -0.41
C ASP A 171 22.83 -1.36 0.85
N LYS A 172 23.28 -0.21 1.36
CA LYS A 172 23.99 -0.15 2.65
C LYS A 172 23.02 -0.13 3.83
N ASP A 173 23.40 -0.70 4.96
CA ASP A 173 22.56 -0.73 6.17
C ASP A 173 22.25 0.68 6.70
N ALA A 174 23.15 1.65 6.50
CA ALA A 174 22.93 3.05 6.83
C ALA A 174 21.64 3.62 6.19
N PHE A 175 21.23 3.10 5.03
CA PHE A 175 19.99 3.51 4.37
C PHE A 175 18.73 3.16 5.19
N LEU A 176 18.78 2.10 5.99
CA LEU A 176 17.65 1.64 6.82
C LEU A 176 17.30 2.63 7.94
N TYR A 177 18.21 3.54 8.28
CA TYR A 177 18.06 4.53 9.34
C TYR A 177 17.49 5.87 8.83
N LEU A 178 17.30 6.03 7.51
CA LEU A 178 16.73 7.25 6.95
C LEU A 178 15.28 7.47 7.38
N HIS A 179 14.95 8.72 7.67
CA HIS A 179 13.60 9.18 8.05
C HIS A 179 12.70 9.46 6.82
N GLU A 180 11.38 9.53 7.04
CA GLU A 180 10.35 9.77 6.00
C GLU A 180 10.69 10.97 5.11
N HIS A 181 11.04 12.12 5.69
CA HIS A 181 11.38 13.34 4.94
C HIS A 181 12.60 13.17 4.02
N SER A 182 13.61 12.43 4.45
CA SER A 182 14.82 12.16 3.65
C SER A 182 14.49 11.29 2.46
N LEU A 183 13.71 10.22 2.68
CA LEU A 183 13.24 9.35 1.60
C LEU A 183 12.35 10.10 0.61
N GLU A 184 11.46 10.98 1.09
CA GLU A 184 10.64 11.85 0.23
C GLU A 184 11.50 12.75 -0.64
N SER A 185 12.57 13.31 -0.08
CA SER A 185 13.50 14.17 -0.83
C SER A 185 14.26 13.38 -1.88
N LEU A 186 14.75 12.18 -1.56
CA LEU A 186 15.43 11.29 -2.51
C LEU A 186 14.52 10.84 -3.66
N CYS A 187 13.22 10.62 -3.38
CA CYS A 187 12.24 10.23 -4.39
C CYS A 187 11.95 11.32 -5.44
N GLN A 188 12.27 12.58 -5.16
CA GLN A 188 11.95 13.75 -6.00
C GLN A 188 12.90 13.99 -7.16
N PHE A 189 14.11 13.40 -7.16
CA PHE A 189 15.13 13.71 -8.17
C PHE A 189 14.88 12.93 -9.46
N GLU A 190 14.40 13.59 -10.52
CA GLU A 190 13.93 12.94 -11.76
C GLU A 190 15.04 12.29 -12.63
N ASN A 191 16.28 12.80 -12.58
CA ASN A 191 17.23 12.58 -13.67
C ASN A 191 18.37 11.59 -13.39
N VAL A 192 18.51 11.08 -12.16
CA VAL A 192 19.75 10.37 -11.77
C VAL A 192 19.54 8.92 -11.34
N VAL A 193 18.35 8.58 -10.84
CA VAL A 193 18.09 7.26 -10.24
C VAL A 193 17.06 6.46 -11.03
N LYS A 194 17.39 5.23 -11.40
CA LYS A 194 16.46 4.30 -12.08
C LYS A 194 15.27 3.99 -11.17
N HIS A 195 14.09 3.88 -11.78
CA HIS A 195 12.85 3.60 -11.08
C HIS A 195 12.94 2.28 -10.28
N GLU A 196 13.52 1.24 -10.86
CA GLU A 196 13.66 -0.07 -10.21
C GLU A 196 14.50 -0.02 -8.92
N ASP A 197 15.57 0.78 -8.91
CA ASP A 197 16.47 0.89 -7.77
C ASP A 197 15.78 1.58 -6.58
N ILE A 198 14.96 2.62 -6.83
CA ILE A 198 14.18 3.29 -5.78
C ILE A 198 13.19 2.30 -5.15
N PHE A 199 12.51 1.49 -5.96
CA PHE A 199 11.56 0.50 -5.45
C PHE A 199 12.25 -0.53 -4.59
N ARG A 200 13.37 -1.10 -5.06
CA ARG A 200 14.17 -2.06 -4.27
C ARG A 200 14.66 -1.47 -2.95
N ALA A 201 15.10 -0.21 -2.97
CA ALA A 201 15.54 0.50 -1.78
C ALA A 201 14.42 0.72 -0.77
N LEU A 202 13.24 1.18 -1.22
CA LEU A 202 12.08 1.37 -0.37
C LEU A 202 11.53 0.05 0.17
N GLU A 203 11.57 -1.03 -0.61
CA GLU A 203 11.21 -2.38 -0.17
C GLU A 203 12.18 -2.89 0.91
N LYS A 204 13.50 -2.74 0.71
CA LYS A 204 14.49 -3.07 1.73
C LYS A 204 14.27 -2.28 3.02
N TRP A 205 13.98 -0.98 2.90
CA TRP A 205 13.67 -0.11 4.04
C TRP A 205 12.38 -0.52 4.75
N LEU A 206 11.34 -0.92 4.01
CA LEU A 206 10.10 -1.44 4.58
C LEU A 206 10.34 -2.78 5.30
N ASP A 207 11.11 -3.68 4.72
CA ASP A 207 11.37 -5.03 5.24
C ASP A 207 12.02 -5.03 6.62
N TRP A 208 12.82 -4.01 6.93
CA TRP A 208 13.42 -3.83 8.25
C TRP A 208 12.39 -3.60 9.38
N ASN A 209 11.30 -2.89 9.10
CA ASN A 209 10.21 -2.68 10.07
C ASN A 209 8.87 -2.51 9.33
N ARG A 210 8.30 -3.64 8.91
CA ARG A 210 7.10 -3.66 8.06
C ARG A 210 5.91 -2.98 8.73
N GLU A 211 5.65 -3.27 9.99
CA GLU A 211 4.49 -2.76 10.72
C GLU A 211 4.56 -1.24 10.92
N GLY A 212 5.71 -0.71 11.33
CA GLY A 212 5.89 0.73 11.55
C GLY A 212 6.00 1.54 10.27
N ARG A 213 6.44 0.94 9.15
CA ARG A 213 6.81 1.67 7.92
C ARG A 213 5.80 1.55 6.78
N MET A 214 4.83 0.64 6.84
CA MET A 214 3.87 0.41 5.76
C MET A 214 3.13 1.68 5.33
N THR A 215 2.62 2.45 6.30
CA THR A 215 1.88 3.69 6.02
C THR A 215 2.75 4.71 5.27
N ILE A 216 4.02 4.84 5.68
CA ILE A 216 4.99 5.76 5.07
C ILE A 216 5.38 5.26 3.67
N TYR A 217 5.66 3.97 3.54
CA TYR A 217 5.95 3.33 2.25
C TYR A 217 4.86 3.58 1.22
N CYS A 218 3.57 3.43 1.58
CA CYS A 218 2.45 3.72 0.69
C CYS A 218 2.30 5.22 0.34
N LYS A 219 2.84 6.15 1.14
CA LYS A 219 2.94 7.56 0.78
C LYS A 219 4.08 7.79 -0.20
N LEU A 220 5.27 7.26 0.10
CA LEU A 220 6.47 7.36 -0.73
C LEU A 220 6.25 6.79 -2.12
N LEU A 221 5.69 5.58 -2.23
CA LEU A 221 5.33 4.97 -3.51
C LEU A 221 4.39 5.84 -4.35
N ASN A 222 3.38 6.44 -3.72
CA ASN A 222 2.44 7.32 -4.41
C ASN A 222 3.14 8.60 -4.91
N ALA A 223 4.10 9.13 -4.14
CA ALA A 223 4.90 10.28 -4.56
C ALA A 223 5.77 9.95 -5.77
N VAL A 224 6.49 8.82 -5.74
CA VAL A 224 7.31 8.33 -6.86
C VAL A 224 6.47 8.13 -8.12
N GLN A 225 5.31 7.49 -8.00
CA GLN A 225 4.40 7.23 -9.13
C GLN A 225 3.80 8.52 -9.71
N LYS A 226 3.45 9.51 -8.88
CA LYS A 226 2.90 10.79 -9.34
C LYS A 226 3.91 11.69 -10.03
N GLN A 227 5.14 11.74 -9.51
CA GLN A 227 6.20 12.58 -10.06
C GLN A 227 6.74 12.01 -11.37
N ARG A 228 6.75 10.69 -11.51
CA ARG A 228 7.34 10.00 -12.67
C ARG A 228 6.28 9.33 -13.55
N SER A 229 5.17 10.02 -13.83
CA SER A 229 4.26 9.60 -14.90
C SER A 229 5.07 9.45 -16.20
N PRO A 230 5.07 8.28 -16.86
CA PRO A 230 6.08 7.97 -17.86
C PRO A 230 5.97 8.93 -19.05
N ARG A 231 7.04 9.67 -19.35
CA ARG A 231 7.27 10.18 -20.71
C ARG A 231 7.32 8.97 -21.63
N LYS A 232 6.52 8.98 -22.70
CA LYS A 232 6.34 7.87 -23.65
C LYS A 232 7.61 7.44 -24.38
N ASP A 233 8.72 8.17 -24.26
CA ASP A 233 9.80 8.12 -25.26
C ASP A 233 11.10 7.45 -24.78
N SER A 234 11.15 6.83 -23.60
CA SER A 234 12.32 6.03 -23.21
C SER A 234 11.92 4.80 -22.39
N VAL A 235 11.50 3.74 -23.06
CA VAL A 235 11.21 2.45 -22.42
C VAL A 235 12.19 1.42 -22.99
N THR A 236 13.27 1.18 -22.26
CA THR A 236 13.87 -0.16 -22.19
C THR A 236 12.76 -1.10 -21.72
N GLU A 237 12.50 -2.16 -22.49
CA GLU A 237 11.46 -3.19 -22.30
C GLU A 237 10.97 -3.31 -20.85
N LYS A 238 9.88 -2.60 -20.52
CA LYS A 238 9.20 -2.79 -19.23
C LYS A 238 8.52 -4.14 -19.28
N THR A 239 9.07 -5.12 -18.58
CA THR A 239 8.39 -6.39 -18.35
C THR A 239 7.34 -6.21 -17.27
N TYR A 240 6.14 -6.77 -17.48
CA TYR A 240 5.05 -6.76 -16.51
C TYR A 240 4.73 -8.18 -16.05
N GLN A 241 4.27 -8.31 -14.82
CA GLN A 241 3.81 -9.57 -14.25
C GLN A 241 2.29 -9.52 -14.11
N VAL A 242 1.64 -10.55 -14.63
CA VAL A 242 0.20 -10.76 -14.47
C VAL A 242 -0.02 -11.59 -13.21
N TYR A 243 -0.91 -11.10 -12.36
CA TYR A 243 -1.36 -11.78 -11.17
C TYR A 243 -2.88 -11.90 -11.19
N HIS A 244 -3.39 -12.96 -10.59
CA HIS A 244 -4.83 -13.17 -10.45
C HIS A 244 -5.24 -12.91 -9.00
N ALA A 245 -6.12 -11.95 -8.77
CA ALA A 245 -6.62 -11.57 -7.45
C ALA A 245 -8.01 -12.17 -7.19
N MET A 246 -8.11 -13.06 -6.21
CA MET A 246 -9.35 -13.62 -5.69
C MET A 246 -9.79 -12.89 -4.43
N ILE A 247 -11.00 -12.34 -4.45
CA ILE A 247 -11.56 -11.54 -3.38
C ILE A 247 -12.59 -12.38 -2.64
N MET A 248 -12.30 -12.59 -1.36
CA MET A 248 -13.01 -13.46 -0.43
C MET A 248 -13.63 -12.62 0.69
N SER A 249 -14.69 -13.11 1.33
CA SER A 249 -15.23 -12.50 2.55
C SER A 249 -15.37 -13.52 3.65
N SER A 250 -15.03 -13.09 4.87
CA SER A 250 -15.33 -13.86 6.09
C SER A 250 -16.81 -13.75 6.44
N ALA A 251 -17.40 -14.84 6.93
CA ALA A 251 -18.72 -14.79 7.55
C ALA A 251 -18.76 -13.83 8.76
N LYS A 252 -19.95 -13.30 9.06
CA LYS A 252 -20.19 -12.46 10.24
C LYS A 252 -19.78 -13.18 11.53
N PRO A 253 -19.27 -12.45 12.56
CA PRO A 253 -19.28 -10.99 12.73
C PRO A 253 -18.03 -10.27 12.23
N LYS A 254 -17.07 -10.97 11.62
CA LYS A 254 -15.76 -10.41 11.26
C LYS A 254 -15.67 -9.84 9.84
N SER A 255 -16.79 -9.59 9.13
CA SER A 255 -16.92 -9.15 7.72
C SER A 255 -15.72 -8.37 7.15
N SER A 256 -14.65 -9.11 6.87
CA SER A 256 -13.40 -8.61 6.35
C SER A 256 -13.26 -9.17 4.95
N ILE A 257 -12.93 -8.29 4.02
CA ILE A 257 -12.66 -8.69 2.66
C ILE A 257 -11.18 -9.00 2.56
N VAL A 258 -10.86 -10.18 2.05
CA VAL A 258 -9.49 -10.68 1.90
C VAL A 258 -9.20 -10.88 0.43
N ALA A 259 -8.05 -10.43 -0.06
CA ALA A 259 -7.56 -10.71 -1.40
C ALA A 259 -6.43 -11.75 -1.36
N ALA A 260 -6.62 -12.89 -2.01
CA ALA A 260 -5.57 -13.84 -2.34
C ALA A 260 -5.07 -13.57 -3.76
N VAL A 261 -3.77 -13.41 -3.94
CA VAL A 261 -3.17 -13.08 -5.22
C VAL A 261 -2.23 -14.19 -5.67
N PHE A 262 -2.47 -14.70 -6.87
CA PHE A 262 -1.74 -15.81 -7.48
C PHE A 262 -0.89 -15.33 -8.65
N ASN A 263 0.28 -15.93 -8.85
CA ASN A 263 1.07 -15.72 -10.07
C ASN A 263 0.54 -16.59 -11.22
N CYS A 264 1.16 -16.45 -12.40
CA CYS A 264 0.83 -17.24 -13.59
C CYS A 264 1.23 -18.73 -13.53
N ASP A 265 1.99 -19.14 -12.51
CA ASP A 265 2.23 -20.56 -12.19
C ASP A 265 1.14 -21.14 -11.27
N GLY A 266 0.28 -20.26 -10.76
CA GLY A 266 -0.79 -20.53 -9.82
C GLY A 266 -0.31 -20.68 -8.37
N ASP A 267 0.90 -20.22 -8.06
CA ASP A 267 1.35 -20.12 -6.68
C ASP A 267 0.71 -18.92 -6.01
N LEU A 268 0.31 -19.10 -4.75
CA LEU A 268 -0.12 -17.98 -3.91
C LEU A 268 1.07 -17.09 -3.61
N VAL A 269 1.02 -15.86 -4.09
CA VAL A 269 2.07 -14.85 -3.90
C VAL A 269 1.78 -14.02 -2.66
N CYS A 270 0.50 -13.76 -2.40
CA CYS A 270 0.11 -12.77 -1.41
C CYS A 270 -1.30 -13.02 -0.90
N LEU A 271 -1.51 -12.86 0.41
CA LEU A 271 -2.83 -12.80 1.06
C LEU A 271 -2.96 -11.44 1.76
N ARG A 272 -4.11 -10.76 1.65
CA ARG A 272 -4.30 -9.40 2.18
C ARG A 272 -5.68 -9.15 2.74
N ASP A 273 -5.75 -8.58 3.93
CA ASP A 273 -6.96 -7.90 4.39
C ASP A 273 -7.09 -6.57 3.63
N LEU A 274 -8.16 -6.42 2.85
CA LEU A 274 -8.40 -5.22 2.05
C LEU A 274 -8.93 -4.09 2.94
N PHE A 275 -10.07 -4.35 3.57
CA PHE A 275 -10.73 -3.41 4.47
C PHE A 275 -11.86 -4.12 5.22
N LYS A 276 -12.23 -3.53 6.36
CA LYS A 276 -13.48 -3.84 7.05
C LYS A 276 -14.51 -2.82 6.58
N SER A 277 -15.56 -3.29 5.93
CA SER A 277 -16.67 -2.43 5.53
C SER A 277 -17.98 -3.02 6.07
N ASN A 278 -18.77 -2.17 6.72
CA ASN A 278 -20.15 -2.52 7.06
C ASN A 278 -21.07 -2.41 5.83
N ASP A 279 -20.62 -1.68 4.80
CA ASP A 279 -21.40 -1.33 3.62
C ASP A 279 -21.27 -2.37 2.51
N ILE A 280 -20.10 -3.01 2.40
CA ILE A 280 -19.88 -4.17 1.52
C ILE A 280 -20.24 -5.42 2.32
N LYS A 281 -21.38 -6.02 1.99
CA LYS A 281 -21.89 -7.23 2.64
C LYS A 281 -21.40 -8.46 1.87
N ASP A 282 -21.72 -9.64 2.41
CA ASP A 282 -21.64 -10.90 1.67
C ASP A 282 -22.45 -10.74 0.37
N LYS A 283 -21.89 -11.21 -0.76
CA LYS A 283 -22.42 -11.06 -2.13
C LYS A 283 -22.05 -9.78 -2.89
N PHE A 284 -20.76 -9.63 -3.15
CA PHE A 284 -20.22 -8.58 -4.02
C PHE A 284 -19.68 -9.15 -5.33
N SER A 285 -19.46 -8.27 -6.29
CA SER A 285 -18.75 -8.55 -7.53
C SER A 285 -17.50 -7.70 -7.66
N VAL A 286 -16.59 -8.13 -8.53
CA VAL A 286 -15.27 -7.55 -8.67
C VAL A 286 -14.90 -7.43 -10.14
N ALA A 287 -14.27 -6.32 -10.51
CA ALA A 287 -13.60 -6.17 -11.80
C ALA A 287 -12.33 -5.32 -11.64
N CYS A 288 -11.30 -5.59 -12.44
CA CYS A 288 -10.10 -4.74 -12.49
C CYS A 288 -10.16 -3.81 -13.71
N ALA A 289 -10.03 -2.51 -13.47
CA ALA A 289 -9.84 -1.52 -14.51
C ALA A 289 -8.35 -1.22 -14.69
N GLN A 290 -7.83 -1.58 -15.85
CA GLN A 290 -6.47 -1.31 -16.30
C GLN A 290 -6.47 -1.30 -17.83
N ARG A 291 -6.25 -0.14 -18.47
CA ARG A 291 -6.29 -0.05 -19.94
C ARG A 291 -5.10 -0.75 -20.56
N ASP A 292 -3.93 -0.48 -20.01
CA ASP A 292 -2.69 -1.09 -20.43
C ASP A 292 -1.74 -1.24 -19.25
N GLU A 293 -0.63 -1.90 -19.50
CA GLU A 293 0.34 -2.30 -18.50
C GLU A 293 1.04 -1.09 -17.85
N THR A 294 1.03 0.08 -18.49
CA THR A 294 1.65 1.30 -17.95
C THR A 294 0.81 1.97 -16.86
N GLU A 295 -0.45 1.56 -16.70
CA GLU A 295 -1.38 2.14 -15.74
C GLU A 295 -1.49 1.29 -14.47
N ALA A 296 -1.76 1.93 -13.33
CA ALA A 296 -2.02 1.21 -12.09
C ALA A 296 -3.32 0.40 -12.20
N PRO A 297 -3.33 -0.88 -11.78
CA PRO A 297 -4.55 -1.68 -11.75
C PRO A 297 -5.47 -1.18 -10.64
N TYR A 298 -6.73 -0.87 -10.95
CA TYR A 298 -7.72 -0.51 -9.94
C TYR A 298 -8.80 -1.58 -9.84
N VAL A 299 -8.90 -2.22 -8.68
CA VAL A 299 -9.90 -3.25 -8.41
C VAL A 299 -11.16 -2.58 -7.87
N TYR A 300 -12.27 -2.73 -8.59
CA TYR A 300 -13.59 -2.24 -8.18
C TYR A 300 -14.36 -3.39 -7.52
N ILE A 301 -14.98 -3.10 -6.39
CA ILE A 301 -15.79 -4.04 -5.61
C ILE A 301 -17.17 -3.41 -5.42
N ALA A 302 -18.22 -4.04 -5.91
CA ALA A 302 -19.59 -3.55 -5.77
C ALA A 302 -20.48 -4.49 -4.95
N SER A 303 -21.26 -3.93 -4.03
CA SER A 303 -22.28 -4.63 -3.25
C SER A 303 -23.42 -3.67 -2.92
N GLY A 304 -24.66 -4.05 -3.28
CA GLY A 304 -25.82 -3.19 -3.06
C GLY A 304 -25.73 -1.93 -3.92
N LYS A 305 -25.63 -0.76 -3.27
CA LYS A 305 -25.34 0.52 -3.96
C LYS A 305 -23.87 0.93 -3.85
N HIS A 306 -23.13 0.30 -2.96
CA HIS A 306 -21.79 0.73 -2.60
C HIS A 306 -20.79 0.17 -3.59
N VAL A 307 -19.88 1.03 -4.02
CA VAL A 307 -18.75 0.67 -4.88
C VAL A 307 -17.50 1.18 -4.21
N VAL A 308 -16.53 0.31 -4.00
CA VAL A 308 -15.21 0.65 -3.49
C VAL A 308 -14.19 0.42 -4.60
N ARG A 309 -13.23 1.34 -4.73
CA ARG A 309 -12.07 1.17 -5.58
C ARG A 309 -10.85 0.93 -4.71
N TYR A 310 -10.12 -0.13 -5.00
CA TYR A 310 -8.91 -0.55 -4.32
C TYR A 310 -7.71 -0.53 -5.26
N ASP A 311 -6.63 0.07 -4.80
CA ASP A 311 -5.31 0.05 -5.43
C ASP A 311 -4.45 -1.05 -4.77
N PRO A 312 -4.19 -2.17 -5.47
CA PRO A 312 -3.39 -3.27 -4.95
C PRO A 312 -1.90 -2.94 -4.89
N VAL A 313 -1.42 -1.85 -5.49
CA VAL A 313 -0.01 -1.46 -5.36
C VAL A 313 0.18 -0.56 -4.16
N LEU A 314 -0.67 0.45 -4.01
CA LEU A 314 -0.58 1.44 -2.92
C LEU A 314 -1.31 1.04 -1.65
N LEU A 315 -2.04 -0.08 -1.66
CA LEU A 315 -2.84 -0.57 -0.53
C LEU A 315 -3.84 0.46 -0.01
N LYS A 316 -4.44 1.20 -0.93
CA LYS A 316 -5.42 2.26 -0.62
C LYS A 316 -6.74 1.92 -1.25
N TYR A 317 -7.81 2.19 -0.52
CA TYR A 317 -9.15 2.14 -1.06
C TYR A 317 -9.86 3.47 -0.88
N GLU A 318 -10.84 3.71 -1.73
CA GLU A 318 -11.74 4.85 -1.62
C GLU A 318 -13.15 4.45 -2.02
N ASN A 319 -14.13 5.11 -1.41
CA ASN A 319 -15.53 4.97 -1.82
C ASN A 319 -15.71 5.66 -3.18
N CYS A 320 -16.25 4.91 -4.14
CA CYS A 320 -16.64 5.41 -5.44
C CYS A 320 -18.08 5.93 -5.43
N HIS A 321 -18.49 6.48 -6.56
CA HIS A 321 -19.88 6.86 -6.79
C HIS A 321 -20.77 5.62 -6.68
N THR A 322 -21.88 5.76 -5.97
CA THR A 322 -22.83 4.67 -5.75
C THR A 322 -23.62 4.37 -7.01
N LEU A 323 -23.97 3.11 -7.23
CA LEU A 323 -24.89 2.68 -8.29
C LEU A 323 -26.24 3.40 -8.14
N ASN A 324 -26.91 3.68 -9.25
CA ASN A 324 -28.25 4.28 -9.21
C ASN A 324 -29.25 3.26 -8.63
N TYR A 325 -29.10 2.00 -9.03
CA TYR A 325 -29.94 0.89 -8.60
C TYR A 325 -29.18 0.01 -7.61
N GLN A 326 -29.81 -0.28 -6.48
CA GLN A 326 -29.27 -1.24 -5.54
C GLN A 326 -29.33 -2.62 -6.17
N ARG A 327 -28.24 -3.37 -6.11
CA ARG A 327 -28.16 -4.72 -6.66
C ARG A 327 -27.22 -5.59 -5.85
N SER A 328 -27.69 -6.75 -5.43
CA SER A 328 -26.85 -7.86 -4.95
C SER A 328 -26.67 -8.87 -6.07
N ASP A 329 -25.60 -9.67 -6.02
CA ASP A 329 -25.32 -10.73 -7.00
C ASP A 329 -25.17 -10.18 -8.45
N CYS A 330 -24.88 -8.89 -8.61
CA CYS A 330 -24.67 -8.26 -9.92
C CYS A 330 -23.31 -8.64 -10.50
N SER A 331 -23.16 -8.49 -11.80
CA SER A 331 -21.90 -8.74 -12.50
C SER A 331 -21.20 -7.42 -12.83
N LEU A 332 -19.91 -7.34 -12.50
CA LEU A 332 -19.04 -6.23 -12.91
C LEU A 332 -18.09 -6.70 -14.00
N VAL A 333 -17.97 -5.91 -15.06
CA VAL A 333 -17.01 -6.17 -16.15
C VAL A 333 -16.42 -4.86 -16.64
N VAL A 334 -15.14 -4.90 -17.00
CA VAL A 334 -14.47 -3.76 -17.64
C VAL A 334 -14.34 -4.03 -19.13
N LEU A 335 -14.74 -3.06 -19.93
CA LEU A 335 -14.49 -3.05 -21.37
C LEU A 335 -13.95 -1.67 -21.76
N GLY A 336 -12.74 -1.66 -22.31
CA GLY A 336 -12.00 -0.44 -22.62
C GLY A 336 -11.83 0.43 -21.38
N ASP A 337 -12.51 1.57 -21.38
CA ASP A 337 -12.40 2.60 -20.35
C ASP A 337 -13.58 2.65 -19.38
N PHE A 338 -14.53 1.75 -19.54
CA PHE A 338 -15.77 1.74 -18.80
C PHE A 338 -15.86 0.48 -17.96
N ILE A 339 -16.42 0.64 -16.76
CA ILE A 339 -16.89 -0.47 -15.96
C ILE A 339 -18.41 -0.54 -16.09
N TYR A 340 -18.94 -1.74 -16.31
CA TYR A 340 -20.36 -2.01 -16.48
C TYR A 340 -20.86 -2.86 -15.32
N ALA A 341 -22.00 -2.45 -14.77
CA ALA A 341 -22.76 -3.22 -13.79
C ALA A 341 -24.01 -3.79 -14.46
N LEU A 342 -24.10 -5.11 -14.52
CA LEU A 342 -25.19 -5.84 -15.18
C LEU A 342 -25.96 -6.67 -14.17
N GLY A 343 -27.29 -6.66 -14.28
CA GLY A 343 -28.13 -7.60 -13.54
C GLY A 343 -28.10 -7.42 -12.03
N GLY A 344 -28.27 -8.54 -11.33
CA GLY A 344 -28.46 -8.64 -9.90
C GLY A 344 -29.93 -8.54 -9.50
N HIS A 345 -30.16 -8.59 -8.18
CA HIS A 345 -31.50 -8.46 -7.62
C HIS A 345 -31.57 -7.43 -6.50
N HIS A 346 -32.77 -6.94 -6.28
CA HIS A 346 -33.12 -6.04 -5.20
C HIS A 346 -34.50 -6.35 -4.68
N ASN A 347 -34.59 -6.68 -3.39
CA ASN A 347 -35.85 -7.05 -2.71
C ASN A 347 -36.61 -8.17 -3.46
N GLY A 348 -35.88 -9.14 -4.01
CA GLY A 348 -36.44 -10.28 -4.75
C GLY A 348 -36.78 -10.01 -6.22
N ASN A 349 -36.61 -8.77 -6.70
CA ASN A 349 -36.84 -8.42 -8.11
C ASN A 349 -35.52 -8.34 -8.88
N ASN A 350 -35.54 -8.72 -10.15
CA ASN A 350 -34.42 -8.53 -11.06
C ASN A 350 -34.17 -7.04 -11.30
N VAL A 351 -32.89 -6.66 -11.34
CA VAL A 351 -32.47 -5.32 -11.79
C VAL A 351 -32.07 -5.43 -13.25
N LEU A 352 -32.85 -4.80 -14.13
CA LEU A 352 -32.67 -4.92 -15.58
C LEU A 352 -31.69 -3.87 -16.12
N GLU A 353 -31.55 -2.75 -15.42
CA GLU A 353 -30.74 -1.63 -15.87
C GLU A 353 -29.25 -1.99 -15.93
N ILE A 354 -28.66 -1.77 -17.11
CA ILE A 354 -27.23 -1.83 -17.35
C ILE A 354 -26.66 -0.44 -17.09
N GLU A 355 -25.76 -0.34 -16.10
CA GLU A 355 -25.12 0.91 -15.72
C GLU A 355 -23.65 0.91 -16.13
N GLU A 356 -23.16 2.05 -16.65
CA GLU A 356 -21.73 2.25 -16.95
C GLU A 356 -21.13 3.36 -16.08
N LEU A 357 -19.82 3.28 -15.84
CA LEU A 357 -19.01 4.33 -15.23
C LEU A 357 -17.70 4.49 -15.99
N ASP A 358 -17.37 5.73 -16.37
CA ASP A 358 -16.10 6.10 -17.00
C ASP A 358 -14.95 6.08 -15.99
N THR A 359 -13.94 5.26 -16.26
CA THR A 359 -12.74 5.09 -15.42
C THR A 359 -11.58 6.03 -15.79
N LYS A 360 -11.58 6.66 -16.99
CA LYS A 360 -10.51 7.55 -17.49
C LYS A 360 -10.20 8.69 -16.52
N HIS A 361 -11.27 9.31 -16.02
CA HIS A 361 -11.20 10.62 -15.38
C HIS A 361 -10.93 10.56 -13.87
N HIS A 362 -10.66 9.40 -13.27
CA HIS A 362 -10.18 9.35 -11.87
C HIS A 362 -8.73 9.87 -11.72
N ARG A 363 -8.13 10.32 -12.84
CA ARG A 363 -6.75 10.83 -12.94
C ARG A 363 -6.62 12.36 -12.95
N ASN A 364 -7.69 13.12 -13.23
CA ASN A 364 -7.67 14.58 -13.25
C ASN A 364 -8.61 15.16 -12.18
N LYS A 365 -8.08 16.04 -11.32
CA LYS A 365 -8.81 16.75 -10.24
C LYS A 365 -9.88 17.74 -10.74
N LEU A 366 -10.04 17.93 -12.06
CA LEU A 366 -11.01 18.87 -12.63
C LEU A 366 -12.38 18.19 -12.83
N SER A 367 -13.16 18.21 -11.75
CA SER A 367 -14.62 18.28 -11.65
C SER A 367 -15.45 18.12 -12.94
N VAL A 368 -15.65 16.88 -13.39
CA VAL A 368 -16.94 16.44 -13.93
C VAL A 368 -17.59 15.59 -12.84
N LYS A 369 -18.82 15.91 -12.44
CA LYS A 369 -19.60 15.12 -11.48
C LYS A 369 -19.80 13.74 -12.08
N LYS A 370 -19.05 12.74 -11.62
CA LYS A 370 -19.19 11.37 -12.10
C LYS A 370 -20.41 10.76 -11.46
N SER A 371 -21.07 9.91 -12.21
CA SER A 371 -22.16 9.08 -11.73
C SER A 371 -22.24 7.91 -12.67
N TRP A 372 -22.76 6.81 -12.15
CA TRP A 372 -23.21 5.73 -13.00
C TRP A 372 -24.30 6.24 -13.95
N LYS A 373 -24.26 5.78 -15.20
CA LYS A 373 -25.27 6.12 -16.21
C LYS A 373 -25.97 4.84 -16.65
N THR A 374 -27.30 4.84 -16.63
CA THR A 374 -28.07 3.78 -17.28
C THR A 374 -27.96 3.94 -18.78
N ILE A 375 -27.49 2.89 -19.47
CA ILE A 375 -27.27 2.93 -20.92
C ILE A 375 -28.18 1.99 -21.71
N ALA A 376 -28.65 0.92 -21.08
CA ALA A 376 -29.49 -0.11 -21.68
C ALA A 376 -30.25 -0.86 -20.58
N GLN A 377 -31.14 -1.76 -20.99
CA GLN A 377 -31.85 -2.68 -20.10
C GLN A 377 -31.73 -4.11 -20.64
N LEU A 378 -31.61 -5.06 -19.72
CA LEU A 378 -31.71 -6.48 -20.01
C LEU A 378 -33.15 -6.84 -20.38
N PRO A 379 -33.37 -7.82 -21.27
CA PRO A 379 -34.71 -8.35 -21.52
C PRO A 379 -35.35 -8.91 -20.24
N ASP A 380 -36.67 -8.78 -20.09
CA ASP A 380 -37.41 -9.18 -18.88
C ASP A 380 -37.28 -10.67 -18.54
N ASN A 381 -37.04 -11.50 -19.56
CA ASN A 381 -36.88 -12.94 -19.43
C ASN A 381 -35.45 -13.36 -19.02
N VAL A 382 -34.54 -12.41 -18.84
CA VAL A 382 -33.15 -12.65 -18.44
C VAL A 382 -32.99 -12.47 -16.93
N LYS A 383 -32.42 -13.49 -16.28
CA LYS A 383 -32.04 -13.48 -14.87
C LYS A 383 -30.52 -13.56 -14.77
N LEU A 384 -29.93 -12.55 -14.14
CA LEU A 384 -28.49 -12.49 -13.86
C LEU A 384 -28.28 -12.43 -12.35
N SER A 385 -27.93 -13.56 -11.74
CA SER A 385 -27.51 -13.66 -10.34
C SER A 385 -26.18 -14.39 -10.31
N PHE A 386 -25.09 -13.70 -9.97
CA PHE A 386 -23.71 -14.17 -10.12
C PHE A 386 -23.37 -14.65 -11.54
N ALA A 387 -24.02 -14.07 -12.55
CA ALA A 387 -23.80 -14.44 -13.94
C ALA A 387 -22.36 -14.13 -14.36
N PRO A 388 -21.58 -15.10 -14.86
CA PRO A 388 -20.23 -14.82 -15.31
C PRO A 388 -20.30 -14.00 -16.60
N CYS A 389 -19.44 -12.99 -16.66
CA CYS A 389 -19.35 -12.10 -17.81
C CYS A 389 -17.89 -11.83 -18.17
N THR A 390 -17.63 -11.62 -19.46
CA THR A 390 -16.29 -11.30 -19.96
C THR A 390 -16.37 -10.34 -21.13
N ALA A 391 -15.37 -9.48 -21.26
CA ALA A 391 -15.23 -8.58 -22.39
C ALA A 391 -14.37 -9.24 -23.48
N TYR A 392 -14.83 -9.23 -24.72
CA TYR A 392 -14.09 -9.74 -25.87
C TYR A 392 -14.54 -9.03 -27.16
N ASN A 393 -13.60 -8.55 -27.98
CA ASN A 393 -13.84 -7.85 -29.24
C ASN A 393 -14.96 -6.78 -29.15
N ASP A 394 -14.79 -5.81 -28.24
CA ASP A 394 -15.71 -4.68 -28.01
C ASP A 394 -17.14 -5.04 -27.57
N LYS A 395 -17.38 -6.30 -27.21
CA LYS A 395 -18.65 -6.79 -26.66
C LYS A 395 -18.46 -7.45 -25.31
N ILE A 396 -19.55 -7.55 -24.56
CA ILE A 396 -19.61 -8.26 -23.28
C ILE A 396 -20.41 -9.54 -23.48
N TYR A 397 -19.81 -10.69 -23.19
CA TYR A 397 -20.46 -11.99 -23.22
C TYR A 397 -20.91 -12.38 -21.81
N ILE A 398 -22.12 -12.90 -21.70
CA ILE A 398 -22.80 -13.16 -20.43
C ILE A 398 -23.39 -14.56 -20.48
N VAL A 399 -23.08 -15.40 -19.49
CA VAL A 399 -23.82 -16.66 -19.30
C VAL A 399 -24.99 -16.37 -18.37
N ALA A 400 -26.20 -16.47 -18.90
CA ALA A 400 -27.41 -16.01 -18.24
C ALA A 400 -28.39 -17.15 -18.01
N GLU A 401 -29.18 -17.01 -16.94
CA GLU A 401 -30.39 -17.82 -16.77
C GLU A 401 -31.52 -17.17 -17.57
N LEU A 402 -32.21 -17.96 -18.38
CA LEU A 402 -33.26 -17.52 -19.28
C LEU A 402 -34.58 -18.18 -18.89
N LEU A 403 -35.63 -17.37 -18.76
CA LEU A 403 -36.99 -17.84 -18.58
C LEU A 403 -37.71 -17.90 -19.93
N ASN A 404 -38.45 -18.98 -20.16
CA ASN A 404 -39.41 -19.03 -21.24
C ASN A 404 -40.81 -18.53 -20.79
N ASP A 405 -41.76 -18.42 -21.72
CA ASP A 405 -43.13 -17.98 -21.45
C ASP A 405 -43.88 -18.83 -20.41
N LYS A 406 -43.38 -20.04 -20.13
CA LYS A 406 -43.92 -20.96 -19.12
C LYS A 406 -43.18 -20.86 -17.78
N ASN A 407 -42.33 -19.84 -17.59
CA ASN A 407 -41.44 -19.68 -16.44
C ASN A 407 -40.49 -20.86 -16.19
N GLN A 408 -40.16 -21.62 -17.23
CA GLN A 408 -39.13 -22.66 -17.13
C GLN A 408 -37.77 -22.03 -17.38
N GLU A 409 -36.83 -22.35 -16.50
CA GLU A 409 -35.46 -21.86 -16.54
C GLU A 409 -34.59 -22.72 -17.46
N SER A 410 -33.83 -22.05 -18.30
CA SER A 410 -32.76 -22.57 -19.14
C SER A 410 -31.50 -21.72 -18.94
N THR A 411 -30.37 -22.17 -19.47
CA THR A 411 -29.11 -21.41 -19.43
C THR A 411 -28.70 -21.11 -20.86
N GLY A 412 -28.26 -19.88 -21.13
CA GLY A 412 -27.83 -19.46 -22.46
C GLY A 412 -26.71 -18.44 -22.42
N VAL A 413 -26.10 -18.20 -23.57
CA VAL A 413 -25.09 -17.17 -23.77
C VAL A 413 -25.73 -15.98 -24.45
N LEU A 414 -25.57 -14.81 -23.85
CA LEU A 414 -25.97 -13.52 -24.39
C LEU A 414 -24.74 -12.68 -24.72
N THR A 415 -24.89 -11.74 -25.64
CA THR A 415 -23.92 -10.67 -25.87
C THR A 415 -24.57 -9.31 -25.63
N PHE A 416 -23.82 -8.40 -25.04
CA PHE A 416 -24.19 -7.00 -24.89
C PHE A 416 -23.17 -6.15 -25.65
N ASP A 417 -23.66 -5.36 -26.60
CA ASP A 417 -22.88 -4.37 -27.33
C ASP A 417 -23.13 -2.97 -26.73
N PRO A 418 -22.15 -2.36 -26.05
CA PRO A 418 -22.37 -1.04 -25.46
C PRO A 418 -22.52 0.10 -26.46
N ASN A 419 -22.01 -0.06 -27.69
CA ASN A 419 -22.12 0.96 -28.74
C ASN A 419 -23.53 0.97 -29.31
N GLU A 420 -24.08 -0.21 -29.58
CA GLU A 420 -25.45 -0.37 -30.09
C GLU A 420 -26.50 -0.34 -28.97
N LYS A 421 -26.08 -0.55 -27.72
CA LYS A 421 -26.94 -0.65 -26.53
C LYS A 421 -27.95 -1.80 -26.65
N SER A 422 -27.55 -2.86 -27.33
CA SER A 422 -28.37 -4.03 -27.65
C SER A 422 -27.88 -5.25 -26.90
N VAL A 423 -28.83 -6.10 -26.49
CA VAL A 423 -28.56 -7.42 -25.91
C VAL A 423 -29.10 -8.45 -26.88
N GLU A 424 -28.26 -9.40 -27.29
CA GLU A 424 -28.61 -10.43 -28.26
C GLU A 424 -28.36 -11.83 -27.69
N PHE A 425 -29.21 -12.78 -28.07
CA PHE A 425 -29.02 -14.19 -27.76
C PHE A 425 -28.04 -14.83 -28.73
N VAL A 426 -27.06 -15.58 -28.20
CA VAL A 426 -25.96 -16.15 -28.98
C VAL A 426 -26.11 -17.67 -29.12
N ALA A 427 -26.27 -18.38 -28.01
CA ALA A 427 -26.31 -19.84 -28.01
C ALA A 427 -27.01 -20.43 -26.79
N ASP A 428 -27.66 -21.58 -26.96
CA ASP A 428 -28.19 -22.39 -25.86
C ASP A 428 -27.05 -23.13 -25.16
N PHE A 429 -27.05 -23.08 -23.83
CA PHE A 429 -26.10 -23.87 -23.05
C PHE A 429 -26.56 -25.34 -23.03
N PRO A 430 -25.69 -26.33 -23.33
CA PRO A 430 -26.09 -27.73 -23.51
C PRO A 430 -26.69 -28.43 -22.26
N LYS A 431 -26.51 -27.87 -21.07
CA LYS A 431 -26.96 -28.39 -19.78
C LYS A 431 -27.59 -27.27 -18.96
N LYS A 432 -28.69 -27.51 -18.25
CA LYS A 432 -29.15 -26.54 -17.25
C LYS A 432 -28.10 -26.46 -16.13
N CYS A 433 -27.65 -25.26 -15.80
CA CYS A 433 -26.68 -25.02 -14.74
C CYS A 433 -26.89 -23.69 -14.04
N SER A 434 -26.47 -23.64 -12.77
CA SER A 434 -26.62 -22.49 -11.88
C SER A 434 -25.30 -22.13 -11.20
N ASP A 435 -25.19 -20.88 -10.72
CA ASP A 435 -23.98 -20.32 -10.07
C ASP A 435 -22.69 -20.63 -10.86
N CYS A 436 -22.69 -20.18 -12.11
CA CYS A 436 -21.58 -20.43 -13.03
C CYS A 436 -20.44 -19.44 -12.80
N ARG A 437 -19.20 -19.90 -13.01
CA ARG A 437 -18.01 -19.07 -13.15
C ARG A 437 -17.42 -19.30 -14.52
N ALA A 438 -16.84 -18.25 -15.10
CA ALA A 438 -16.21 -18.39 -16.40
C ALA A 438 -14.92 -17.59 -16.49
N VAL A 439 -14.01 -18.08 -17.33
CA VAL A 439 -12.77 -17.39 -17.67
C VAL A 439 -12.50 -17.46 -19.17
N LEU A 440 -12.03 -16.35 -19.72
CA LEU A 440 -11.67 -16.23 -21.13
C LEU A 440 -10.20 -16.61 -21.35
N HIS A 441 -9.93 -17.45 -22.34
CA HIS A 441 -8.58 -17.78 -22.78
C HIS A 441 -8.58 -18.01 -24.30
N ASN A 442 -7.84 -17.19 -25.06
CA ASN A 442 -7.72 -17.29 -26.52
C ASN A 442 -9.07 -17.48 -27.24
N SER A 443 -9.97 -16.50 -27.13
CA SER A 443 -11.37 -16.50 -27.67
C SER A 443 -12.34 -17.54 -27.10
N LYS A 444 -11.87 -18.41 -26.22
CA LYS A 444 -12.68 -19.48 -25.62
C LYS A 444 -13.04 -19.15 -24.18
N LEU A 445 -14.32 -19.20 -23.89
CA LEU A 445 -14.88 -19.04 -22.56
C LEU A 445 -15.01 -20.42 -21.89
N PHE A 446 -14.22 -20.67 -20.86
CA PHE A 446 -14.32 -21.87 -20.05
C PHE A 446 -15.29 -21.62 -18.91
N ILE A 447 -16.37 -22.38 -18.85
CA ILE A 447 -17.51 -22.18 -17.95
C ILE A 447 -17.61 -23.39 -17.02
N ALA A 448 -17.61 -23.13 -15.73
CA ALA A 448 -17.81 -24.14 -14.70
C ALA A 448 -19.05 -23.84 -13.88
N SER A 449 -19.80 -24.86 -13.47
CA SER A 449 -21.02 -24.70 -12.69
C SER A 449 -20.97 -25.37 -11.32
N SER A 450 -21.88 -24.97 -10.44
CA SER A 450 -22.07 -25.58 -9.11
C SER A 450 -22.31 -27.09 -9.15
N GLU A 451 -23.00 -27.57 -10.18
CA GLU A 451 -23.30 -28.99 -10.40
C GLU A 451 -22.08 -29.82 -10.83
N GLY A 452 -20.94 -29.17 -11.07
CA GLY A 452 -19.67 -29.77 -11.48
C GLY A 452 -19.42 -29.80 -12.98
N TYR A 453 -20.32 -29.23 -13.79
CA TYR A 453 -20.14 -29.24 -15.24
C TYR A 453 -19.00 -28.32 -15.65
N PHE A 454 -18.21 -28.75 -16.63
CA PHE A 454 -17.16 -27.93 -17.22
C PHE A 454 -17.23 -27.95 -18.74
N LEU A 455 -17.49 -26.79 -19.34
CA LEU A 455 -17.69 -26.63 -20.78
C LEU A 455 -16.85 -25.49 -21.32
N GLN A 456 -16.50 -25.60 -22.59
CA GLN A 456 -15.83 -24.54 -23.34
C GLN A 456 -16.81 -24.00 -24.39
N PHE A 457 -16.97 -22.68 -24.44
CA PHE A 457 -17.70 -21.97 -25.48
C PHE A 457 -16.72 -21.15 -26.32
N ASP A 458 -16.64 -21.43 -27.62
CA ASP A 458 -15.80 -20.67 -28.53
C ASP A 458 -16.59 -19.49 -29.10
N ILE A 459 -16.16 -18.26 -28.75
CA ILE A 459 -16.90 -17.03 -29.06
C ILE A 459 -16.89 -16.73 -30.56
N GLU A 460 -15.87 -17.16 -31.30
CA GLU A 460 -15.76 -16.88 -32.74
C GLU A 460 -16.69 -17.79 -33.55
N THR A 461 -16.87 -19.03 -33.09
CA THR A 461 -17.70 -20.04 -33.79
C THR A 461 -19.11 -20.19 -33.21
N ASN A 462 -19.36 -19.65 -32.01
CA ASN A 462 -20.57 -19.85 -31.22
C ASN A 462 -20.88 -21.32 -30.91
N LEU A 463 -19.85 -22.15 -30.77
CA LEU A 463 -19.99 -23.59 -30.52
C LEU A 463 -19.48 -23.99 -29.13
N PHE A 464 -20.21 -24.93 -28.52
CA PHE A 464 -19.80 -25.58 -27.29
C PHE A 464 -18.97 -26.83 -27.55
N ALA A 465 -17.99 -27.06 -26.67
CA ALA A 465 -17.28 -28.32 -26.53
C ALA A 465 -17.33 -28.79 -25.07
N PHE A 466 -17.45 -30.10 -24.87
CA PHE A 466 -17.42 -30.70 -23.54
C PHE A 466 -15.97 -30.85 -23.07
N CYS A 467 -15.71 -30.42 -21.84
CA CYS A 467 -14.47 -30.69 -21.15
C CYS A 467 -14.68 -31.79 -20.11
N THR A 468 -13.59 -32.27 -19.52
CA THR A 468 -13.66 -33.14 -18.35
C THR A 468 -14.25 -32.34 -17.18
N ASP A 469 -15.34 -32.85 -16.61
CA ASP A 469 -16.07 -32.20 -15.52
C ASP A 469 -15.18 -31.94 -14.29
N LEU A 470 -15.59 -30.99 -13.44
CA LEU A 470 -14.82 -30.56 -12.27
C LEU A 470 -14.56 -31.73 -11.30
N PRO A 471 -13.37 -31.79 -10.68
CA PRO A 471 -13.03 -32.83 -9.71
C PRO A 471 -13.83 -32.70 -8.40
N THR A 472 -14.27 -31.48 -8.07
CA THR A 472 -15.04 -31.14 -6.88
C THR A 472 -16.19 -30.23 -7.28
N LYS A 473 -17.39 -30.55 -6.81
CA LYS A 473 -18.62 -29.77 -7.03
C LYS A 473 -18.80 -28.76 -5.88
N GLY A 474 -19.55 -27.70 -6.11
CA GLY A 474 -19.89 -26.72 -5.09
C GLY A 474 -19.81 -25.28 -5.57
N ASN A 475 -20.02 -24.35 -4.65
CA ASN A 475 -20.20 -22.93 -4.94
C ASN A 475 -19.01 -22.11 -4.40
N HIS A 476 -19.00 -20.81 -4.70
CA HIS A 476 -18.05 -19.85 -4.14
C HIS A 476 -16.57 -20.18 -4.42
N PHE A 477 -16.29 -20.69 -5.63
CA PHE A 477 -14.95 -20.92 -6.14
C PHE A 477 -14.49 -19.80 -7.09
N GLY A 478 -13.17 -19.62 -7.20
CA GLY A 478 -12.54 -18.71 -8.16
C GLY A 478 -12.03 -19.47 -9.38
N MET A 479 -11.97 -18.79 -10.52
CA MET A 479 -11.42 -19.33 -11.77
C MET A 479 -10.51 -18.33 -12.46
N TYR A 480 -9.41 -18.82 -13.02
CA TYR A 480 -8.53 -18.02 -13.89
C TYR A 480 -7.78 -18.86 -14.90
N ALA A 481 -7.29 -18.20 -15.96
CA ALA A 481 -6.52 -18.83 -17.02
C ALA A 481 -5.09 -18.30 -16.97
N ALA A 482 -4.11 -19.20 -17.01
CA ALA A 482 -2.70 -18.82 -17.10
C ALA A 482 -1.90 -19.92 -17.81
N ARG A 483 -0.96 -19.53 -18.68
CA ARG A 483 -0.01 -20.44 -19.37
C ARG A 483 -0.67 -21.69 -19.98
N ASN A 484 -1.81 -21.49 -20.65
CA ASN A 484 -2.60 -22.55 -21.30
C ASN A 484 -3.22 -23.59 -20.35
N LYS A 485 -3.43 -23.20 -19.09
CA LYS A 485 -4.15 -23.95 -18.08
C LYS A 485 -5.28 -23.11 -17.52
N ILE A 486 -6.31 -23.79 -17.04
CA ILE A 486 -7.38 -23.19 -16.24
C ILE A 486 -7.20 -23.64 -14.80
N TYR A 487 -7.24 -22.69 -13.88
CA TYR A 487 -7.14 -22.93 -12.46
C TYR A 487 -8.50 -22.72 -11.82
N VAL A 488 -8.92 -23.68 -11.01
CA VAL A 488 -10.07 -23.58 -10.12
C VAL A 488 -9.52 -23.58 -8.71
N VAL A 489 -9.96 -22.63 -7.90
CA VAL A 489 -9.45 -22.46 -6.55
C VAL A 489 -10.62 -22.33 -5.59
N GLY A 490 -10.58 -23.15 -4.54
CA GLY A 490 -11.64 -23.21 -3.54
C GLY A 490 -12.89 -23.92 -4.04
N SER A 491 -13.82 -24.13 -3.12
CA SER A 491 -15.21 -24.57 -3.33
C SER A 491 -15.78 -24.86 -1.94
N SER A 492 -16.99 -24.39 -1.64
CA SER A 492 -17.71 -24.86 -0.46
C SER A 492 -18.52 -26.10 -0.82
N ALA A 493 -18.00 -27.28 -0.47
CA ALA A 493 -18.69 -28.54 -0.66
C ALA A 493 -19.63 -28.83 0.53
N SER A 494 -20.80 -28.19 0.55
CA SER A 494 -21.89 -28.39 1.53
C SER A 494 -21.59 -28.03 3.01
N ASP A 495 -22.63 -27.60 3.73
CA ASP A 495 -22.57 -27.03 5.10
C ASP A 495 -21.90 -27.90 6.19
N ASN A 496 -21.57 -29.17 5.93
CA ASN A 496 -21.04 -30.11 6.93
C ASN A 496 -19.64 -30.66 6.64
N ASP A 497 -19.03 -30.37 5.48
CA ASP A 497 -17.65 -30.79 5.15
C ASP A 497 -16.78 -29.55 4.92
N ILE A 498 -16.31 -28.96 6.02
CA ILE A 498 -15.51 -27.73 6.04
C ILE A 498 -14.11 -27.96 5.43
N ASP A 499 -13.69 -29.17 5.10
CA ASP A 499 -12.27 -29.48 5.23
C ASP A 499 -11.37 -29.31 3.99
N ARG A 500 -11.81 -28.99 2.77
CA ARG A 500 -10.86 -28.98 1.63
C ARG A 500 -11.13 -27.92 0.54
N PHE A 501 -10.60 -26.71 0.76
CA PHE A 501 -10.39 -25.73 -0.33
C PHE A 501 -9.24 -26.21 -1.22
N GLU A 502 -9.55 -27.12 -2.15
CA GLU A 502 -8.57 -27.65 -3.09
C GLU A 502 -8.33 -26.67 -4.25
N LYS A 503 -7.05 -26.48 -4.62
CA LYS A 503 -6.68 -25.93 -5.93
C LYS A 503 -6.74 -27.07 -6.95
N ALA A 504 -7.34 -26.86 -8.11
CA ALA A 504 -7.32 -27.78 -9.23
C ALA A 504 -6.80 -27.07 -10.49
N GLU A 505 -5.98 -27.78 -11.26
CA GLU A 505 -5.37 -27.29 -12.49
C GLU A 505 -5.88 -28.14 -13.66
N TYR A 506 -6.52 -27.51 -14.63
CA TYR A 506 -6.96 -28.13 -15.87
C TYR A 506 -5.98 -27.81 -16.99
N ASP A 507 -5.45 -28.85 -17.61
CA ASP A 507 -4.64 -28.73 -18.80
C ASP A 507 -5.53 -28.75 -20.05
N ILE A 508 -5.51 -27.64 -20.80
CA ILE A 508 -6.36 -27.45 -21.98
C ILE A 508 -6.00 -28.43 -23.10
N GLN A 509 -4.73 -28.84 -23.21
CA GLN A 509 -4.28 -29.73 -24.29
C GLN A 509 -4.66 -31.18 -24.01
N THR A 510 -4.50 -31.64 -22.78
CA THR A 510 -4.79 -33.03 -22.41
C THR A 510 -6.23 -33.24 -21.94
N ASN A 511 -7.01 -32.17 -21.80
CA ASN A 511 -8.40 -32.20 -21.30
C ASN A 511 -8.49 -32.97 -19.96
N SER A 512 -7.64 -32.62 -19.00
CA SER A 512 -7.53 -33.38 -17.74
C SER A 512 -7.23 -32.48 -16.55
N TRP A 513 -7.74 -32.87 -15.39
CA TRP A 513 -7.50 -32.19 -14.11
C TRP A 513 -6.33 -32.80 -13.35
N LYS A 514 -5.57 -31.93 -12.68
CA LYS A 514 -4.59 -32.27 -11.66
C LYS A 514 -4.93 -31.54 -10.37
N ARG A 515 -4.97 -32.27 -9.25
CA ARG A 515 -5.14 -31.66 -7.93
C ARG A 515 -3.85 -30.99 -7.47
N GLY A 516 -3.99 -29.77 -6.96
CA GLY A 516 -2.92 -28.93 -6.43
C GLY A 516 -2.87 -28.95 -4.90
N ARG A 517 -2.04 -28.07 -4.32
CA ARG A 517 -1.94 -27.88 -2.88
C ARG A 517 -3.14 -27.11 -2.33
N GLU A 518 -3.48 -27.37 -1.08
CA GLU A 518 -4.51 -26.64 -0.34
C GLU A 518 -4.12 -25.17 -0.12
N LEU A 519 -5.11 -24.29 -0.08
CA LEU A 519 -4.91 -22.90 0.27
C LEU A 519 -4.73 -22.72 1.78
N PRO A 520 -3.92 -21.72 2.20
CA PRO A 520 -3.77 -21.39 3.63
C PRO A 520 -5.03 -20.76 4.25
N CYS A 521 -6.00 -20.34 3.43
CA CYS A 521 -7.25 -19.74 3.89
C CYS A 521 -8.47 -20.43 3.26
N ASN A 522 -9.46 -20.72 4.11
CA ASN A 522 -10.71 -21.39 3.77
C ASN A 522 -11.85 -20.37 3.85
N LEU A 523 -11.96 -19.52 2.82
CA LEU A 523 -12.96 -18.45 2.73
C LEU A 523 -13.70 -18.53 1.39
N PRO A 524 -15.02 -18.30 1.37
CA PRO A 524 -15.78 -18.27 0.12
C PRO A 524 -15.28 -17.16 -0.80
N ILE A 525 -15.05 -17.50 -2.06
CA ILE A 525 -14.63 -16.56 -3.11
C ILE A 525 -15.87 -15.98 -3.76
N TYR A 526 -15.98 -14.65 -3.76
CA TYR A 526 -17.12 -13.95 -4.35
C TYR A 526 -16.78 -13.30 -5.68
N GLY A 527 -15.57 -12.79 -5.83
CA GLY A 527 -15.12 -12.18 -7.08
C GLY A 527 -13.65 -12.43 -7.36
N SER A 528 -13.28 -12.30 -8.61
CA SER A 528 -11.92 -12.54 -9.07
C SER A 528 -11.60 -11.66 -10.27
N CYS A 529 -10.36 -11.22 -10.40
CA CYS A 529 -9.92 -10.40 -11.52
C CYS A 529 -8.41 -10.54 -11.75
N ASP A 530 -7.98 -10.27 -12.98
CA ASP A 530 -6.56 -10.20 -13.29
C ASP A 530 -6.04 -8.77 -13.07
N ILE A 531 -4.85 -8.67 -12.48
CA ILE A 531 -4.13 -7.42 -12.28
C ILE A 531 -2.75 -7.55 -12.91
N LYS A 532 -2.30 -6.53 -13.63
CA LYS A 532 -0.93 -6.46 -14.14
C LYS A 532 -0.15 -5.43 -13.36
N VAL A 533 1.05 -5.78 -12.94
CA VAL A 533 1.94 -4.86 -12.21
C VAL A 533 3.34 -4.91 -12.83
N PRO A 534 4.10 -3.81 -12.77
CA PRO A 534 5.48 -3.80 -13.27
C PRO A 534 6.31 -4.89 -12.59
N SER A 535 7.18 -5.58 -13.33
CA SER A 535 7.97 -6.71 -12.79
C SER A 535 8.86 -6.36 -11.60
N TYR A 536 9.30 -5.11 -11.50
CA TYR A 536 10.07 -4.58 -10.38
C TYR A 536 9.22 -4.22 -9.16
N THR A 537 7.89 -4.26 -9.27
CA THR A 537 6.96 -3.98 -8.16
C THR A 537 6.57 -5.29 -7.52
N ARG A 538 7.00 -5.52 -6.27
CA ARG A 538 6.57 -6.72 -5.56
C ARG A 538 5.18 -6.51 -4.98
N LEU A 539 4.28 -7.47 -5.22
CA LEU A 539 3.06 -7.57 -4.43
C LEU A 539 3.45 -8.09 -3.04
N ILE A 540 3.59 -7.17 -2.10
CA ILE A 540 4.01 -7.51 -0.74
C ILE A 540 2.89 -8.33 -0.06
N PRO A 541 3.18 -9.57 0.39
CA PRO A 541 2.26 -10.33 1.23
C PRO A 541 2.09 -9.64 2.58
N PHE A 542 0.83 -9.47 2.99
CA PHE A 542 0.48 -9.23 4.40
C PHE A 542 0.52 -10.60 5.10
N ASN A 543 1.69 -11.20 5.28
CA ASN A 543 1.75 -12.46 6.01
C ASN A 543 2.46 -12.34 7.36
N ASP A 544 1.80 -13.00 8.31
CA ASP A 544 2.25 -13.51 9.59
C ASP A 544 2.63 -12.45 10.63
N SER A 545 1.61 -11.76 11.14
CA SER A 545 1.52 -11.63 12.60
C SER A 545 1.40 -13.04 13.19
N ARG A 546 2.54 -13.72 13.37
CA ARG A 546 2.66 -14.74 14.42
C ARG A 546 2.93 -14.05 15.74
#